data_AF-A0AAN9GD02-F1
#
_entry.id   AF-A0AAN9GD02-F1
#
_cell.length_a   1.000
_cell.length_b   1.000
_cell.length_c   1.000
_cell.angle_alpha   90.00
_cell.angle_beta   90.00
_cell.angle_gamma   90.00
#
_symmetry.space_group_name_H-M   'P 1'
#
loop_
_entity.id
_entity.type
_entity.pdbx_description
1 polymer ?
#
loop_
_entity_poly.entity_id
_entity_poly.type
_entity_poly.pdbx_seq_one_letter_code
_entity_poly.pdbx_strand_id
1 'polypeptide(L)'
;MTPGTKEPDRTLPGWTAAYQWASSNAKSIKRNQKVFVASESLQNMDLKTAVRMQQDQFQRASWESFDQYKESRNSVWSLTVEDNRIDCNCPVYMKSNICKHPLAMEIRLSISEPPAQAKTVPLGEKRKRGRPISAPFLLLKKSAWLFN
;
A
#
# COMPACT_ATOMS: atom_id res chain seq x y z
N MET A 1 15.82 -23.19 -15.36
CA MET A 1 16.14 -21.84 -14.84
C MET A 1 14.91 -20.97 -15.05
N THR A 2 14.10 -20.76 -14.02
CA THR A 2 12.95 -19.85 -14.09
C THR A 2 13.48 -18.42 -14.23
N PRO A 3 12.88 -17.57 -15.08
CA PRO A 3 13.30 -16.17 -15.21
C PRO A 3 13.14 -15.52 -13.84
N GLY A 4 14.23 -14.90 -13.35
CA GLY A 4 14.23 -14.20 -12.07
C GLY A 4 13.08 -13.21 -12.01
N THR A 5 12.05 -13.53 -11.23
CA THR A 5 11.03 -12.59 -10.80
C THR A 5 11.77 -11.50 -10.05
N LYS A 6 12.02 -10.38 -10.73
CA LYS A 6 12.55 -9.19 -10.08
C LYS A 6 11.60 -8.88 -8.94
N GLU A 7 12.11 -8.95 -7.72
CA GLU A 7 11.36 -8.53 -6.55
C GLU A 7 10.84 -7.12 -6.83
N PRO A 8 9.54 -6.87 -6.66
CA PRO A 8 8.97 -5.61 -7.08
C PRO A 8 9.66 -4.47 -6.31
N ASP A 9 9.98 -3.38 -7.01
CA ASP A 9 10.85 -2.33 -6.45
C ASP A 9 10.10 -1.47 -5.41
N ARG A 10 10.56 -1.51 -4.16
CA ARG A 10 9.97 -0.76 -3.04
C ARG A 10 10.41 0.70 -3.11
N THR A 11 9.63 1.53 -3.80
CA THR A 11 9.95 2.96 -3.96
C THR A 11 9.97 3.73 -2.63
N LEU A 12 10.78 4.78 -2.53
CA LEU A 12 10.85 5.65 -1.34
C LEU A 12 9.48 6.25 -0.94
N PRO A 13 8.62 6.74 -1.86
CA PRO A 13 7.25 7.13 -1.52
C PRO A 13 6.42 5.99 -0.93
N GLY A 14 6.59 4.75 -1.43
CA GLY A 14 5.94 3.56 -0.90
C GLY A 14 6.36 3.26 0.54
N TRP A 15 7.67 3.32 0.82
CA TRP A 15 8.22 3.21 2.17
C TRP A 15 7.71 4.28 3.12
N THR A 16 7.65 5.54 2.69
CA THR A 16 7.07 6.62 3.51
C THR A 16 5.61 6.34 3.83
N ALA A 17 4.79 5.97 2.83
CA ALA A 17 3.37 5.69 3.05
C ALA A 17 3.16 4.49 4.00
N ALA A 18 3.98 3.45 3.86
CA ALA A 18 3.96 2.28 4.74
C ALA A 18 4.40 2.63 6.16
N TYR A 19 5.49 3.38 6.33
CA TYR A 19 5.98 3.82 7.64
C TYR A 19 4.96 4.71 8.35
N GLN A 20 4.36 5.67 7.64
CA GLN A 20 3.31 6.53 8.20
C GLN A 20 2.11 5.70 8.62
N TRP A 21 1.67 4.72 7.82
CA TRP A 21 0.58 3.84 8.20
C TRP A 21 0.95 2.97 9.42
N ALA A 22 2.14 2.38 9.43
CA ALA A 22 2.64 1.54 10.52
C ALA A 22 2.71 2.31 11.84
N SER A 23 3.23 3.54 11.78
CA SER A 23 3.40 4.46 12.91
C SER A 23 2.09 5.10 13.35
N SER A 24 1.11 5.23 12.45
CA SER A 24 -0.24 5.63 12.83
C SER A 24 -0.89 4.51 13.65
N ASN A 25 -1.74 4.86 14.61
CA ASN A 25 -2.61 3.91 15.33
C ASN A 25 -3.74 3.36 14.43
N ALA A 26 -3.45 3.10 13.14
CA ALA A 26 -4.38 2.53 12.19
C ALA A 26 -4.91 1.21 12.74
N LYS A 27 -6.24 1.18 12.97
CA LYS A 27 -6.96 0.01 13.47
C LYS A 27 -6.76 -1.16 12.51
N SER A 28 -6.46 -2.32 13.08
CA SER A 28 -6.38 -3.59 12.36
C SER A 28 -7.01 -4.70 13.19
N ILE A 29 -7.61 -5.69 12.54
CA ILE A 29 -8.23 -6.84 13.21
C ILE A 29 -7.59 -8.11 12.69
N LYS A 30 -6.98 -8.90 13.57
CA LYS A 30 -6.45 -10.23 13.22
C LYS A 30 -7.55 -11.28 13.42
N ARG A 31 -7.76 -12.14 12.41
CA ARG A 31 -8.57 -13.37 12.51
C ARG A 31 -7.87 -14.49 11.74
N ASN A 32 -7.50 -15.57 12.43
CA ASN A 32 -6.71 -16.67 11.86
C ASN A 32 -5.42 -16.14 11.20
N GLN A 33 -5.14 -16.56 9.97
CA GLN A 33 -4.00 -16.11 9.15
C GLN A 33 -4.27 -14.81 8.37
N LYS A 34 -5.37 -14.10 8.67
CA LYS A 34 -5.74 -12.86 8.00
C LYS A 34 -5.71 -11.66 8.95
N VAL A 35 -5.23 -10.54 8.44
CA VAL A 35 -5.32 -9.23 9.08
C VAL A 35 -6.22 -8.34 8.22
N PHE A 36 -7.21 -7.72 8.83
CA PHE A 36 -8.14 -6.82 8.16
C PHE A 36 -7.82 -5.38 8.52
N VAL A 37 -7.82 -4.51 7.53
CA VAL A 37 -7.57 -3.07 7.69
C VAL A 37 -8.63 -2.26 6.95
N ALA A 38 -8.97 -1.10 7.49
CA ALA A 38 -9.92 -0.20 6.85
C ALA A 38 -9.34 0.34 5.53
N SER A 39 -10.18 0.44 4.50
CA SER A 39 -9.88 1.31 3.38
C SER A 39 -9.96 2.78 3.81
N GLU A 40 -9.26 3.66 3.08
CA GLU A 40 -9.39 5.10 3.26
C GLU A 40 -10.81 5.60 2.99
N SER A 41 -11.57 4.85 2.19
CA SER A 41 -12.98 5.13 1.90
C SER A 41 -13.94 4.75 3.02
N LEU A 42 -13.48 4.09 4.08
CA LEU A 42 -14.32 3.71 5.21
C LEU A 42 -14.63 4.94 6.07
N GLN A 43 -15.69 5.66 5.71
CA GLN A 43 -16.14 6.84 6.47
C GLN A 43 -16.98 6.41 7.68
N ASN A 44 -16.56 6.81 8.88
CA ASN A 44 -17.30 6.75 10.16
C ASN A 44 -17.79 5.38 10.65
N MET A 45 -17.54 4.28 9.94
CA MET A 45 -17.90 2.93 10.38
C MET A 45 -16.78 2.30 11.20
N ASP A 46 -17.12 1.60 12.29
CA ASP A 46 -16.14 0.82 13.01
C ASP A 46 -15.63 -0.36 12.16
N LEU A 47 -14.32 -0.61 12.21
CA LEU A 47 -13.65 -1.64 11.41
C LEU A 47 -14.24 -3.04 11.67
N LYS A 48 -14.63 -3.35 12.90
CA LYS A 48 -15.20 -4.68 13.23
C LYS A 48 -16.53 -4.90 12.53
N THR A 49 -17.37 -3.87 12.51
CA THR A 49 -18.65 -3.87 11.80
C THR A 49 -18.44 -3.99 10.30
N ALA A 50 -17.53 -3.19 9.74
CA ALA A 50 -17.21 -3.24 8.31
C ALA A 50 -16.71 -4.62 7.86
N VAL A 51 -15.79 -5.24 8.62
CA VAL A 51 -15.27 -6.58 8.34
C VAL A 51 -16.40 -7.62 8.37
N ARG A 52 -17.28 -7.57 9.38
CA ARG A 52 -18.41 -8.49 9.48
C ARG A 52 -19.36 -8.32 8.30
N MET A 53 -19.79 -7.09 8.02
CA MET A 53 -20.73 -6.80 6.93
C MET A 53 -20.17 -7.27 5.58
N GLN A 54 -18.90 -6.95 5.30
CA GLN A 54 -18.24 -7.42 4.09
C GLN A 54 -18.25 -8.95 4.04
N GLN A 55 -17.80 -9.64 5.09
CA GLN A 55 -17.79 -11.11 5.12
C GLN A 55 -19.17 -11.72 4.89
N ASP A 56 -20.21 -11.19 5.55
CA ASP A 56 -21.59 -11.67 5.41
C ASP A 56 -22.10 -11.48 3.97
N GLN A 57 -21.80 -10.33 3.33
CA GLN A 57 -22.14 -10.07 1.93
C GLN A 57 -21.44 -11.04 0.97
N PHE A 58 -20.14 -11.30 1.20
CA PHE A 58 -19.38 -12.25 0.37
C PHE A 58 -19.84 -13.69 0.55
N GLN A 59 -20.23 -14.10 1.75
CA GLN A 59 -20.78 -15.44 2.00
C GLN A 59 -22.14 -15.67 1.35
N ARG A 60 -22.98 -14.63 1.35
CA ARG A 60 -24.35 -14.71 0.81
C ARG A 60 -24.46 -14.35 -0.67
N ALA A 61 -23.37 -13.82 -1.25
CA ALA A 61 -23.38 -13.19 -2.57
C ALA A 61 -24.52 -12.18 -2.74
N SER A 62 -24.83 -11.43 -1.68
CA SER A 62 -26.09 -10.68 -1.55
C SER A 62 -26.05 -9.27 -2.13
N TRP A 63 -25.40 -9.09 -3.28
CA TRP A 63 -25.32 -7.79 -3.93
C TRP A 63 -26.42 -7.65 -4.98
N GLU A 64 -27.12 -6.53 -4.95
CA GLU A 64 -28.19 -6.19 -5.90
C GLU A 64 -27.64 -5.48 -7.14
N SER A 65 -26.44 -4.89 -7.04
CA SER A 65 -25.78 -4.20 -8.13
C SER A 65 -24.26 -4.36 -8.09
N PHE A 66 -23.62 -4.12 -9.24
CA PHE A 66 -22.16 -4.11 -9.33
C PHE A 66 -21.53 -3.00 -8.47
N ASP A 67 -22.18 -1.85 -8.33
CA ASP A 67 -21.68 -0.76 -7.50
C ASP A 67 -21.67 -1.14 -6.02
N GLN A 68 -22.73 -1.80 -5.55
CA GLN A 68 -22.77 -2.33 -4.18
C GLN A 68 -21.68 -3.39 -3.95
N TYR A 69 -21.45 -4.27 -4.92
CA TYR A 69 -20.33 -5.21 -4.89
C TYR A 69 -18.99 -4.47 -4.79
N LYS A 70 -18.77 -3.46 -5.64
CA LYS A 70 -17.54 -2.67 -5.70
C LYS A 70 -17.30 -1.92 -4.38
N GLU A 71 -18.32 -1.30 -3.80
CA GLU A 71 -18.23 -0.63 -2.50
C GLU A 71 -17.86 -1.62 -1.40
N SER A 72 -18.56 -2.75 -1.32
CA SER A 72 -18.27 -3.78 -0.32
C SER A 72 -16.85 -4.33 -0.48
N ARG A 73 -16.39 -4.60 -1.71
CA ARG A 73 -15.07 -5.15 -2.02
C ARG A 73 -13.93 -4.18 -1.67
N ASN A 74 -14.20 -2.88 -1.72
CA ASN A 74 -13.23 -1.81 -1.52
C ASN A 74 -13.32 -1.13 -0.15
N SER A 75 -14.21 -1.57 0.74
CA SER A 75 -14.37 -0.99 2.08
C SER A 75 -13.30 -1.47 3.08
N VAL A 76 -12.89 -2.73 2.95
CA VAL A 76 -11.93 -3.38 3.85
C VAL A 76 -10.91 -4.16 3.02
N TRP A 77 -9.63 -3.99 3.37
CA TRP A 77 -8.56 -4.80 2.81
C TRP A 77 -8.23 -5.96 3.74
N SER A 78 -8.06 -7.14 3.15
CA SER A 78 -7.54 -8.31 3.84
C SER A 78 -6.09 -8.52 3.44
N LEU A 79 -5.27 -8.80 4.45
CA LEU A 79 -3.90 -9.22 4.30
C LEU A 79 -3.80 -10.68 4.74
N THR A 80 -3.19 -11.52 3.91
CA THR A 80 -2.90 -12.91 4.26
C THR A 80 -1.43 -12.97 4.68
N VAL A 81 -1.17 -13.47 5.89
CA VAL A 81 0.19 -13.64 6.41
C VAL A 81 0.58 -15.10 6.25
N GLU A 82 1.53 -15.35 5.36
CA GLU A 82 2.22 -16.63 5.18
C GLU A 82 3.66 -16.49 5.66
N ASP A 83 4.36 -17.60 5.92
CA ASP A 83 5.62 -17.63 6.68
C ASP A 83 6.67 -16.60 6.25
N ASN A 84 6.76 -16.29 4.95
CA ASN A 84 7.71 -15.31 4.40
C ASN A 84 7.07 -14.22 3.53
N ARG A 85 5.75 -14.13 3.47
CA ARG A 85 5.08 -13.13 2.62
C ARG A 85 3.77 -12.65 3.19
N ILE A 86 3.49 -11.37 2.97
CA ILE A 86 2.21 -10.75 3.32
C ILE A 86 1.55 -10.30 2.01
N ASP A 87 0.45 -10.96 1.66
CA ASP A 87 -0.31 -10.63 0.46
C ASP A 87 -1.47 -9.69 0.82
N CYS A 88 -1.86 -8.78 -0.07
CA CYS A 88 -2.98 -7.86 0.17
C CYS A 88 -3.98 -7.89 -0.98
N ASN A 89 -5.27 -7.84 -0.67
CA ASN A 89 -6.31 -7.84 -1.70
C ASN A 89 -6.66 -6.44 -2.25
N CYS A 90 -5.91 -5.38 -1.93
CA CYS A 90 -6.24 -4.04 -2.41
C CYS A 90 -5.86 -3.87 -3.90
N PRO A 91 -6.53 -2.97 -4.65
CA PRO A 91 -6.27 -2.79 -6.09
C PRO A 91 -4.81 -2.47 -6.44
N VAL A 92 -4.12 -1.71 -5.58
CA VAL A 92 -2.70 -1.38 -5.77
C VAL A 92 -1.85 -2.64 -5.72
N TYR A 93 -2.06 -3.48 -4.72
CA TYR A 93 -1.33 -4.74 -4.60
C TYR A 93 -1.65 -5.68 -5.76
N MET A 94 -2.93 -5.84 -6.12
CA MET A 94 -3.31 -6.71 -7.25
C MET A 94 -2.68 -6.29 -8.59
N LYS A 95 -2.31 -5.01 -8.74
CA LYS A 95 -1.66 -4.50 -9.96
C LYS A 95 -0.14 -4.66 -9.95
N SER A 96 0.51 -4.42 -8.81
CA SER A 96 1.97 -4.33 -8.72
C SER A 96 2.63 -5.32 -7.75
N ASN A 97 1.87 -6.20 -7.11
CA ASN A 97 2.28 -7.09 -6.02
C ASN A 97 2.99 -6.38 -4.85
N ILE A 98 2.80 -5.06 -4.75
CA ILE A 98 3.28 -4.20 -3.67
C ILE A 98 2.20 -3.19 -3.38
N CYS A 99 1.92 -2.98 -2.10
CA CYS A 99 1.26 -1.79 -1.62
C CYS A 99 1.75 -1.45 -0.22
N LYS A 100 1.28 -0.32 0.33
CA LYS A 100 1.68 0.11 1.66
C LYS A 100 1.23 -0.83 2.78
N HIS A 101 0.17 -1.63 2.60
CA HIS A 101 -0.40 -2.41 3.72
C HIS A 101 0.50 -3.59 4.13
N PRO A 102 0.93 -4.51 3.24
CA PRO A 102 1.92 -5.53 3.57
C PRO A 102 3.21 -4.93 4.11
N LEU A 103 3.73 -3.92 3.43
CA LEU A 103 4.98 -3.26 3.80
C LEU A 103 4.90 -2.66 5.21
N ALA A 104 3.76 -2.04 5.56
CA ALA A 104 3.56 -1.50 6.89
C ALA A 104 3.39 -2.58 7.96
N MET A 105 2.78 -3.71 7.60
CA MET A 105 2.70 -4.86 8.50
C MET A 105 4.07 -5.50 8.73
N GLU A 106 4.91 -5.62 7.70
CA GLU A 106 6.30 -6.07 7.86
C GLU A 106 7.08 -5.15 8.82
N ILE A 107 6.90 -3.82 8.69
CA ILE A 107 7.51 -2.84 9.61
C ILE A 107 7.02 -3.07 11.05
N ARG A 108 5.71 -3.25 11.26
CA ARG A 108 5.14 -3.53 12.60
C ARG A 108 5.62 -4.85 13.19
N LEU A 109 5.87 -5.84 12.34
CA LEU A 109 6.40 -7.15 12.72
C LEU A 109 7.94 -7.17 12.80
N SER A 110 8.61 -6.04 12.54
CA SER A 110 10.07 -5.94 12.49
C SER A 110 10.73 -6.92 11.50
N ILE A 111 10.01 -7.30 10.44
CA ILE A 111 10.53 -8.13 9.35
C ILE A 111 11.38 -7.29 8.39
N SER A 112 10.97 -6.04 8.15
CA SER A 112 11.68 -5.12 7.27
C SER A 112 11.84 -3.74 7.90
N GLU A 113 13.02 -3.15 7.70
CA GLU A 113 13.32 -1.82 8.21
C GLU A 113 13.14 -0.75 7.13
N PRO A 114 12.35 0.30 7.40
CA PRO A 114 12.19 1.38 6.46
C PRO A 114 13.46 2.22 6.40
N PRO A 115 13.88 2.67 5.20
CA PRO A 115 15.08 3.49 5.04
C PRO A 115 14.94 4.81 5.82
N ALA A 116 16.05 5.36 6.32
CA ALA A 116 16.03 6.57 7.15
C ALA A 116 15.30 7.75 6.47
N GLN A 117 15.44 7.89 5.15
CA GLN A 117 14.78 8.93 4.35
C GLN A 117 13.25 8.78 4.29
N ALA A 118 12.71 7.60 4.60
CA ALA A 118 11.26 7.39 4.67
C ALA A 118 10.69 7.91 5.99
N LYS A 119 11.48 7.92 7.07
CA LYS A 119 11.11 8.34 8.43
C LYS A 119 11.13 9.87 8.63
N THR A 120 11.82 10.61 7.76
CA THR A 120 12.00 12.07 7.88
C THR A 120 10.74 12.89 7.58
N VAL A 121 9.73 12.28 6.95
CA VAL A 121 8.48 12.97 6.62
C VAL A 121 7.55 12.92 7.83
N PRO A 122 7.08 14.08 8.34
CA PRO A 122 6.15 14.12 9.45
C PRO A 122 4.90 13.27 9.18
N LEU A 123 4.32 12.71 10.25
CA LEU A 123 3.12 11.88 10.13
C LEU A 123 1.95 12.73 9.59
N GLY A 124 1.30 12.25 8.53
CA GLY A 124 0.20 12.97 7.88
C GLY A 124 0.64 13.93 6.75
N GLU A 125 1.93 14.20 6.61
CA GLU A 125 2.43 15.01 5.50
C GLU A 125 2.75 14.16 4.26
N LYS A 126 2.41 14.69 3.09
CA LYS A 126 2.84 14.11 1.81
C LYS A 126 4.23 14.63 1.47
N ARG A 127 5.08 13.76 0.90
CA ARG A 127 6.34 14.18 0.28
C ARG A 127 6.05 15.24 -0.77
N LYS A 128 6.84 16.32 -0.79
CA LYS A 128 6.71 17.38 -1.81
C LYS A 128 6.78 16.76 -3.21
N ARG A 129 5.80 17.10 -4.05
CA ARG A 129 5.77 16.69 -5.44
C ARG A 129 6.82 17.49 -6.22
N GLY A 130 7.74 16.81 -6.90
CA GLY A 130 8.71 17.48 -7.76
C GLY A 130 10.05 16.75 -7.88
N ARG A 131 10.88 17.28 -8.77
CA ARG A 131 12.26 16.86 -8.96
C ARG A 131 13.07 17.14 -7.70
N PRO A 132 13.92 16.20 -7.22
CA PRO A 132 14.88 16.53 -6.17
C PRO A 132 15.75 17.70 -6.62
N ILE A 133 15.84 18.73 -5.77
CA ILE A 133 16.57 19.98 -6.06
C ILE A 133 18.06 19.70 -6.31
N SER A 134 18.60 18.60 -5.79
CA SER A 134 20.02 18.23 -5.85
C SER A 134 20.52 17.66 -7.18
N ALA A 135 19.67 17.49 -8.21
CA ALA A 135 20.09 17.00 -9.53
C ALA A 135 19.89 18.03 -10.66
N PRO A 136 20.47 19.25 -10.60
CA PRO A 136 20.39 20.21 -11.70
C PRO A 136 21.22 19.81 -12.92
N PHE A 137 22.29 19.02 -12.76
CA PHE A 137 23.32 18.83 -13.81
C PHE A 137 22.95 17.87 -14.95
N LEU A 138 21.97 16.97 -14.77
CA LEU A 138 21.66 15.90 -15.75
C LEU A 138 20.76 16.32 -16.94
N LEU A 139 20.50 17.62 -17.15
CA LEU A 139 19.69 18.12 -18.28
C LEU A 139 20.47 18.99 -19.29
N LEU A 140 21.78 19.20 -19.12
CA LEU A 140 22.61 19.95 -20.08
C LEU A 140 23.48 19.01 -20.94
N LYS A 141 22.84 18.19 -21.78
CA LYS A 141 23.44 17.89 -23.09
C LYS A 141 22.73 18.79 -24.10
N LYS A 142 23.17 20.05 -24.18
CA LYS A 142 22.91 20.87 -25.37
C LYS A 142 23.58 20.12 -26.53
N SER A 143 22.78 19.47 -27.36
CA SER A 143 23.20 19.09 -28.70
C SER A 143 23.54 20.38 -29.46
N ALA A 144 24.81 20.76 -29.44
CA ALA A 144 25.35 21.75 -30.36
C ALA A 144 25.40 21.10 -31.74
N TRP A 145 24.28 21.16 -32.47
CA TRP A 145 24.29 20.99 -33.91
C TRP A 145 24.85 22.29 -34.51
N LEU A 146 26.18 22.38 -34.59
CA LEU A 146 26.84 23.32 -35.47
C LEU A 146 26.84 22.67 -36.86
N PHE A 147 25.91 23.10 -37.72
CA PHE A 147 26.03 22.86 -39.15
C PHE A 147 27.09 23.83 -39.69
N ASN A 148 28.14 23.23 -40.24
CA ASN A 148 29.15 23.87 -41.08
C ASN A 148 28.61 23.96 -42.52
#